data_AF-A0A538TEU8-F1
#
_entry.id   AF-A0A538TEU8-F1
#
_cell.length_a   1.000
_cell.length_b   1.000
_cell.length_c   1.000
_cell.angle_alpha   90.00
_cell.angle_beta   90.00
_cell.angle_gamma   90.00
#
_symmetry.space_group_name_H-M   'P 1'
#
loop_
_entity.id
_entity.type
_entity.pdbx_description
1 polymer ?
#
loop_
_entity_poly.entity_id
_entity_poly.type
_entity_poly.pdbx_seq_one_letter_code
_entity_poly.pdbx_strand_id
1 'polypeptide(L)'
;MKKKSIWAVVAGVLVIIAVTTLVDIVLHVTGIFPPMDQPINDALALLATSYRVVISIGGAWVTARLAPEKPMKHAIILGCVGVVLGLVGVLATWNLELGPRWYPIALAVLAIPQCWVGGKLYEIQSRKG
;
A
#
# COMPACT_ATOMS: atom_id res chain seq x y z
N MET A 1 2.40 -17.16 -16.93
CA MET A 1 3.10 -16.11 -16.15
C MET A 1 4.49 -16.62 -15.80
N LYS A 2 5.57 -15.96 -16.24
CA LYS A 2 6.96 -16.41 -15.96
C LYS A 2 7.25 -16.24 -14.46
N LYS A 3 7.97 -17.16 -13.82
CA LYS A 3 8.32 -17.13 -12.37
C LYS A 3 8.85 -15.76 -11.89
N LYS A 4 9.58 -15.05 -12.77
CA LYS A 4 10.14 -13.71 -12.52
C LYS A 4 9.09 -12.63 -12.24
N SER A 5 7.89 -12.70 -12.82
CA SER A 5 6.88 -11.68 -12.55
C SER A 5 6.15 -11.86 -11.22
N ILE A 6 6.02 -13.10 -10.74
CA ILE A 6 5.48 -13.34 -9.39
C ILE A 6 6.44 -12.77 -8.36
N TRP A 7 7.75 -13.00 -8.53
CA TRP A 7 8.78 -12.43 -7.67
C TRP A 7 8.80 -10.91 -7.65
N ALA A 8 8.52 -10.24 -8.77
CA ALA A 8 8.44 -8.78 -8.81
C ALA A 8 7.30 -8.25 -7.93
N VAL A 9 6.11 -8.87 -8.00
CA VAL A 9 4.95 -8.50 -7.16
C VAL A 9 5.22 -8.82 -5.70
N VAL A 10 5.77 -10.01 -5.41
CA VAL A 10 6.13 -10.43 -4.04
C VAL A 10 7.13 -9.46 -3.42
N ALA A 11 8.16 -9.04 -4.15
CA ALA A 11 9.13 -8.07 -3.67
C ALA A 11 8.48 -6.73 -3.33
N GLY A 12 7.56 -6.25 -4.16
CA GLY A 12 6.79 -5.03 -3.87
C GLY A 12 5.95 -5.15 -2.60
N VAL A 13 5.21 -6.26 -2.45
CA VAL A 13 4.42 -6.53 -1.24
C VAL A 13 5.31 -6.56 0.00
N LEU A 14 6.46 -7.26 -0.07
CA LEU A 14 7.41 -7.33 1.05
C LEU A 14 7.96 -5.96 1.43
N VAL A 15 8.29 -5.11 0.44
CA VAL A 15 8.74 -3.74 0.70
C VAL A 15 7.63 -2.92 1.38
N ILE A 16 6.39 -3.01 0.89
CA ILE A 16 5.25 -2.31 1.50
C ILE A 16 5.08 -2.75 2.94
N ILE A 17 5.03 -4.06 3.20
CA ILE A 17 4.87 -4.62 4.56
C ILE A 17 6.01 -4.16 5.45
N ALA A 18 7.27 -4.36 5.05
CA ALA A 18 8.42 -3.99 5.88
C ALA A 18 8.44 -2.51 6.23
N VAL A 19 8.19 -1.62 5.26
CA VAL A 19 8.22 -0.17 5.49
C VAL A 19 7.01 0.28 6.31
N THR A 20 5.81 -0.21 6.01
CA THR A 20 4.61 0.11 6.81
C THR A 20 4.75 -0.36 8.24
N THR A 21 5.23 -1.58 8.48
CA THR A 21 5.47 -2.10 9.84
C THR A 21 6.48 -1.25 10.59
N LEU A 22 7.58 -0.84 9.94
CA LEU A 22 8.58 0.03 10.56
C LEU A 22 7.98 1.38 10.96
N VAL A 23 7.22 2.01 10.06
CA VAL A 23 6.55 3.30 10.33
C VAL A 23 5.53 3.15 11.45
N ASP A 24 4.72 2.10 11.43
CA ASP A 24 3.72 1.84 12.46
C ASP A 24 4.40 1.64 13.82
N ILE A 25 5.51 0.89 13.91
CA ILE A 25 6.28 0.75 15.15
C ILE A 25 6.80 2.11 15.64
N VAL A 26 7.40 2.92 14.76
CA VAL A 26 7.91 4.24 15.13
C VAL A 26 6.79 5.14 15.65
N LEU A 27 5.62 5.13 15.00
CA LEU A 27 4.47 5.94 15.42
C LEU A 27 3.87 5.50 16.75
N HIS A 28 3.88 4.19 17.06
CA HIS A 28 3.48 3.69 18.39
C HIS A 28 4.52 4.02 19.46
N VAL A 29 5.82 3.87 19.18
CA VAL A 29 6.91 4.14 20.13
C VAL A 29 7.02 5.64 20.45
N THR A 30 6.73 6.50 19.48
CA THR A 30 6.70 7.96 19.66
C THR A 30 5.40 8.46 20.31
N GLY A 31 4.44 7.58 20.56
CA GLY A 31 3.16 7.92 21.20
C GLY A 31 2.19 8.71 20.29
N ILE A 32 2.47 8.79 18.99
CA ILE A 32 1.56 9.44 18.02
C ILE A 32 0.35 8.55 17.76
N PHE A 33 0.57 7.25 17.54
CA PHE A 33 -0.54 6.29 17.53
C PHE A 33 -0.87 5.82 18.94
N PRO A 34 -2.16 5.79 19.30
CA PRO A 34 -2.59 5.17 20.55
C PRO A 34 -2.31 3.67 20.50
N PRO A 35 -2.25 2.99 21.66
CA PRO A 35 -2.11 1.55 21.70
C PRO A 35 -3.25 0.86 20.93
N MET A 36 -2.96 -0.33 20.38
CA MET A 36 -3.83 -1.03 19.42
C MET A 36 -5.25 -1.36 19.96
N ASP A 37 -5.47 -1.21 21.26
CA ASP A 37 -6.74 -1.38 21.96
C ASP A 37 -7.64 -0.14 21.94
N GLN A 38 -7.14 1.00 21.45
CA GLN A 38 -7.90 2.25 21.37
C GLN A 38 -8.25 2.64 19.94
N PRO A 39 -9.45 3.21 19.72
CA PRO A 39 -9.87 3.67 18.41
C PRO A 39 -8.99 4.82 17.92
N ILE A 40 -8.61 4.75 16.66
CA ILE A 40 -7.83 5.79 15.99
C ILE A 40 -8.79 6.93 15.61
N ASN A 41 -8.43 8.18 15.86
CA ASN A 41 -9.23 9.34 15.48
C ASN A 41 -9.09 9.69 13.97
N ASP A 42 -9.94 10.57 13.44
CA ASP A 42 -9.92 10.98 12.02
C ASP A 42 -8.56 11.52 11.56
N ALA A 43 -7.88 12.32 12.40
CA ALA A 43 -6.60 12.92 12.07
C ALA A 43 -5.49 11.86 11.93
N LEU A 44 -5.47 10.88 12.83
CA LEU A 44 -4.53 9.77 12.83
C LEU A 44 -4.83 8.79 11.69
N ALA A 45 -6.10 8.54 11.37
CA ALA A 45 -6.49 7.77 10.19
C ALA A 45 -6.05 8.44 8.88
N LEU A 46 -6.09 9.77 8.82
CA LEU A 46 -5.60 10.54 7.69
C LEU A 46 -4.08 10.49 7.58
N LEU A 47 -3.37 10.61 8.70
CA LEU A 47 -1.93 10.41 8.76
C LEU A 47 -1.57 8.99 8.27
N ALA A 48 -2.25 7.97 8.80
CA ALA A 48 -2.13 6.57 8.41
C ALA A 48 -2.28 6.37 6.90
N THR A 49 -3.33 6.97 6.33
CA THR A 49 -3.60 6.89 4.90
C THR A 49 -2.50 7.58 4.10
N SER A 50 -2.04 8.75 4.54
CA SER A 50 -1.08 9.57 3.79
C SER A 50 0.26 8.85 3.57
N TYR A 51 0.89 8.33 4.63
CA TYR A 51 2.16 7.62 4.47
C TYR A 51 1.97 6.27 3.78
N ARG A 52 0.86 5.56 4.01
CA ARG A 52 0.57 4.28 3.32
C ARG A 52 0.45 4.48 1.81
N VAL A 53 -0.17 5.56 1.36
CA VAL A 53 -0.23 5.91 -0.07
C VAL A 53 1.17 6.09 -0.64
N VAL A 54 2.05 6.84 0.04
CA VAL A 54 3.43 7.07 -0.41
C VAL A 54 4.23 5.75 -0.47
N ILE A 55 4.13 4.92 0.57
CA ILE A 55 4.82 3.62 0.64
C ILE A 55 4.33 2.69 -0.48
N SER A 56 3.02 2.64 -0.72
CA SER A 56 2.46 1.80 -1.79
C SER A 56 2.86 2.26 -3.19
N ILE A 57 2.95 3.57 -3.44
CA ILE A 57 3.53 4.11 -4.68
C ILE A 57 4.97 3.60 -4.84
N GLY A 58 5.77 3.64 -3.77
CA GLY A 58 7.13 3.13 -3.75
C GLY A 58 7.20 1.62 -4.02
N GLY A 59 6.36 0.82 -3.37
CA GLY A 59 6.29 -0.63 -3.57
C GLY A 59 5.83 -1.01 -4.99
N ALA A 60 4.88 -0.27 -5.56
CA ALA A 60 4.46 -0.44 -6.95
C ALA A 60 5.57 -0.05 -7.93
N TRP A 61 6.36 1.00 -7.64
CA TRP A 61 7.54 1.35 -8.41
C TRP A 61 8.62 0.25 -8.34
N VAL A 62 8.89 -0.32 -7.17
CA VAL A 62 9.82 -1.47 -7.03
C VAL A 62 9.33 -2.67 -7.83
N THR A 63 8.02 -2.96 -7.77
CA THR A 63 7.39 -4.04 -8.54
C THR A 63 7.55 -3.81 -10.05
N ALA A 64 7.30 -2.59 -10.51
CA ALA A 64 7.48 -2.21 -11.90
C ALA A 64 8.95 -2.31 -12.33
N ARG A 65 9.89 -1.93 -11.45
CA ARG A 65 11.34 -2.02 -11.70
C ARG A 65 11.86 -3.44 -11.80
N LEU A 66 11.33 -4.35 -10.99
CA LEU A 66 11.72 -5.77 -11.00
C LEU A 66 10.96 -6.59 -12.06
N ALA A 67 9.92 -6.02 -12.67
CA ALA A 67 9.13 -6.72 -13.67
C ALA A 67 9.94 -6.93 -14.96
N PRO A 68 10.10 -8.18 -15.43
CA PRO A 68 10.92 -8.48 -16.60
C PRO A 68 10.30 -7.98 -17.91
N GLU A 69 8.97 -7.91 -17.99
CA GLU A 69 8.22 -7.46 -19.18
C GLU A 69 6.92 -6.78 -18.73
N LYS A 70 6.50 -5.68 -19.38
CA LYS A 70 5.24 -4.96 -19.11
C LYS A 70 5.11 -4.49 -17.64
N PRO A 71 5.96 -3.56 -17.19
CA PRO A 71 6.02 -3.09 -15.79
C PRO A 71 4.68 -2.56 -15.26
N MET A 72 3.93 -1.83 -16.09
CA MET A 72 2.61 -1.30 -15.72
C MET A 72 1.60 -2.40 -15.38
N LYS A 73 1.63 -3.55 -16.07
CA LYS A 73 0.70 -4.66 -15.76
C LYS A 73 0.96 -5.23 -14.37
N HIS A 74 2.22 -5.32 -13.96
CA HIS A 74 2.60 -5.85 -12.65
C HIS A 74 2.22 -4.89 -11.53
N ALA A 75 2.39 -3.59 -11.77
CA ALA A 75 1.92 -2.56 -10.85
C ALA A 75 0.38 -2.61 -10.69
N ILE A 76 -0.38 -2.77 -11.77
CA ILE A 76 -1.84 -2.91 -11.68
C ILE A 76 -2.25 -4.20 -10.95
N ILE A 77 -1.57 -5.32 -11.19
CA ILE A 77 -1.82 -6.57 -10.45
C ILE A 77 -1.60 -6.36 -8.95
N LEU A 78 -0.52 -5.68 -8.57
CA LEU A 78 -0.26 -5.29 -7.18
C LEU A 78 -1.40 -4.41 -6.63
N GLY A 79 -1.89 -3.46 -7.43
CA GLY A 79 -3.05 -2.63 -7.08
C GLY A 79 -4.32 -3.45 -6.85
N CYS A 80 -4.62 -4.43 -7.69
CA CYS A 80 -5.73 -5.36 -7.49
C CYS A 80 -5.59 -6.18 -6.20
N VAL A 81 -4.38 -6.67 -5.90
CA VAL A 81 -4.09 -7.33 -4.63
C VAL A 81 -4.32 -6.37 -3.46
N GLY A 82 -3.88 -5.12 -3.58
CA GLY A 82 -4.12 -4.06 -2.60
C GLY A 82 -5.60 -3.76 -2.38
N VAL A 83 -6.43 -3.77 -3.43
CA VAL A 83 -7.89 -3.63 -3.31
C VAL A 83 -8.48 -4.79 -2.54
N VAL A 84 -8.11 -6.03 -2.87
CA VAL A 84 -8.63 -7.22 -2.17
C VAL A 84 -8.25 -7.16 -0.68
N LEU A 85 -6.99 -6.84 -0.37
CA LEU A 85 -6.55 -6.67 1.01
C LEU A 85 -7.26 -5.49 1.72
N GLY A 86 -7.48 -4.38 1.01
CA GLY A 86 -8.23 -3.25 1.51
C GLY A 86 -9.68 -3.60 1.83
N LEU A 87 -10.35 -4.35 0.95
CA LEU A 87 -11.72 -4.86 1.16
C LEU A 87 -11.78 -5.83 2.35
N VAL A 88 -10.81 -6.74 2.48
CA VAL A 88 -10.69 -7.61 3.65
C VAL A 88 -10.51 -6.76 4.91
N GLY A 89 -9.70 -5.70 4.85
CA GLY A 89 -9.55 -4.74 5.93
C GLY A 89 -10.86 -4.02 6.29
N VAL A 90 -11.63 -3.58 5.30
CA VAL A 90 -12.98 -2.98 5.51
C VAL A 90 -13.87 -3.96 6.24
N LEU A 91 -13.96 -5.20 5.76
CA LEU A 91 -14.85 -6.22 6.34
C LEU A 91 -14.41 -6.63 7.75
N ALA A 92 -13.11 -6.81 7.97
CA ALA A 92 -12.55 -7.18 9.27
C ALA A 92 -12.72 -6.07 10.32
N THR A 93 -12.61 -4.80 9.92
CA THR A 93 -12.72 -3.65 10.83
C THR A 93 -14.13 -3.10 10.95
N TRP A 94 -15.08 -3.55 10.13
CA TRP A 94 -16.45 -3.02 10.06
C TRP A 94 -17.18 -3.04 11.40
N ASN A 95 -16.98 -4.10 12.19
CA ASN A 95 -17.64 -4.32 13.47
C ASN A 95 -16.77 -4.01 14.70
N LEU A 96 -15.52 -3.57 14.51
CA LEU A 96 -14.56 -3.41 15.61
C LEU A 96 -14.51 -1.99 16.17
N GLU A 97 -15.26 -1.04 15.61
CA GLU A 97 -15.27 0.39 16.01
C GLU A 97 -13.87 1.00 16.21
N LEU A 98 -12.84 0.46 15.52
CA LEU A 98 -11.43 0.84 15.66
C LEU A 98 -11.10 2.25 15.12
N GLY A 99 -12.11 2.98 14.69
CA GLY A 99 -11.99 4.31 14.10
C GLY A 99 -12.97 4.54 12.95
N PRO A 100 -12.73 5.59 12.15
CA PRO A 100 -13.64 6.02 11.11
C PRO A 100 -13.77 5.00 9.98
N ARG A 101 -15.01 4.64 9.64
CA ARG A 101 -15.30 3.66 8.56
C ARG A 101 -14.78 4.09 7.19
N TRP A 102 -14.54 5.38 6.98
CA TRP A 102 -13.96 5.90 5.74
C TRP A 102 -12.51 5.47 5.54
N TYR A 103 -11.77 5.22 6.62
CA TYR A 103 -10.35 4.87 6.58
C TYR A 103 -10.06 3.61 5.73
N PRO A 104 -10.65 2.44 6.02
CA PRO A 104 -10.42 1.24 5.22
C PRO A 104 -11.01 1.36 3.80
N ILE A 105 -12.10 2.12 3.63
CA ILE A 105 -12.68 2.39 2.30
C ILE A 105 -11.71 3.21 1.43
N ALA A 106 -11.09 4.24 2.01
CA ALA A 106 -10.10 5.07 1.33
C ALA A 106 -8.89 4.23 0.89
N LEU A 107 -8.40 3.32 1.74
CA LEU A 107 -7.31 2.41 1.36
C LEU A 107 -7.69 1.52 0.16
N ALA A 108 -8.90 0.96 0.15
CA ALA A 108 -9.37 0.13 -0.97
C ALA A 108 -9.51 0.95 -2.27
N VAL A 109 -10.11 2.14 -2.22
CA VAL A 109 -10.30 3.00 -3.40
C VAL A 109 -8.95 3.51 -3.93
N LEU A 110 -8.03 3.88 -3.04
CA LEU A 110 -6.73 4.43 -3.43
C LEU A 110 -5.75 3.37 -3.94
N ALA A 111 -5.99 2.07 -3.70
CA ALA A 111 -5.07 0.99 -4.04
C ALA A 111 -4.72 0.90 -5.54
N ILE A 112 -5.70 1.12 -6.43
CA ILE A 112 -5.46 1.12 -7.88
C ILE A 112 -4.74 2.40 -8.33
N PRO A 113 -5.21 3.63 -8.00
CA PRO A 113 -4.52 4.87 -8.36
C PRO A 113 -3.06 4.92 -7.89
N GLN A 114 -2.77 4.54 -6.64
CA GLN A 114 -1.42 4.58 -6.08
C GLN A 114 -0.47 3.63 -6.81
N CYS A 115 -0.95 2.42 -7.14
CA CYS A 115 -0.12 1.46 -7.87
C CYS A 115 0.09 1.85 -9.33
N TRP A 116 -0.91 2.45 -9.97
CA TRP A 116 -0.76 3.00 -11.31
C TRP A 116 0.27 4.14 -11.36
N VAL A 117 0.25 5.06 -10.39
CA VAL A 117 1.24 6.14 -10.29
C VAL A 117 2.65 5.57 -10.12
N GLY A 118 2.84 4.57 -9.24
CA GLY A 118 4.14 3.91 -9.08
C GLY A 118 4.66 3.24 -10.35
N GLY A 119 3.76 2.55 -11.08
CA GLY A 119 4.08 1.96 -12.38
C GLY A 119 4.42 3.00 -13.45
N LYS A 120 3.69 4.12 -13.49
CA LYS A 120 3.92 5.22 -14.43
C LYS A 120 5.23 5.95 -14.16
N LEU A 121 5.58 6.14 -12.89
CA LEU A 121 6.85 6.76 -12.49
C LEU A 121 8.05 5.96 -13.01
N TYR A 122 7.97 4.63 -12.93
CA TYR A 122 8.99 3.75 -13.50
C TYR A 122 9.03 3.83 -15.02
N GLU A 123 7.87 3.81 -15.69
CA GLU A 123 7.81 3.92 -17.15
C GLU A 123 8.47 5.22 -17.65
N ILE A 124 8.18 6.35 -17.00
CA ILE A 124 8.82 7.65 -17.31
C ILE A 124 10.34 7.59 -17.11
N GLN A 125 10.81 6.94 -16.04
CA GLN A 125 12.23 6.80 -15.74
C GLN A 125 12.94 5.91 -16.77
N SER A 126 12.31 4.79 -17.17
CA SER A 126 12.84 3.85 -18.17
C SER A 126 12.89 4.41 -19.59
N ARG A 127 12.10 5.46 -19.89
CA ARG A 127 12.10 6.13 -21.19
C ARG A 127 13.17 7.21 -21.32
N LYS A 128 13.76 7.65 -20.20
CA LYS A 128 14.81 8.69 -20.15
C LYS A 128 16.23 8.14 -20.07
N GLY A 129 16.42 6.86 -19.76
CA GLY A 129 17.71 6.18 -19.75
C GLY A 129 17.91 5.34 -21.00
#